data_AF-A0A8T2CHM0-F1
#
_entry.id   AF-A0A8T2CHM0-F1
#
_cell.length_a   1.000
_cell.length_b   1.000
_cell.length_c   1.000
_cell.angle_alpha   90.00
_cell.angle_beta   90.00
_cell.angle_gamma   90.00
#
_symmetry.space_group_name_H-M   'P 1'
#
loop_
_entity.id
_entity.type
_entity.pdbx_description
1 polymer ?
#
loop_
_entity_poly.entity_id
_entity_poly.type
_entity_poly.pdbx_seq_one_letter_code
_entity_poly.pdbx_strand_id
1 'polypeptide(L)'
;MSFQDLEAGKPLKPPQRNLINGKKDGTQAVASGIFQINTAVSTFQRLVNTLGTPKDTPELRDKLHKTRLHIGQLVKDTSAKLREASETDHGKDVAQSKKIADAKLAKDFEAVLKEYQKAQHIAAERETSYTPFDPKANLSSSEVDIGYDRSQEQRVLMEARRQEVVLLDNEISFNEAVIEEREQGIQEVEHQIGEVNDIFKDLAVLVNYQGDIIGKSLKRKK
;
A
#
# COMPACT_ATOMS: atom_id res chain seq x y z
N MET A 1 -34.81 -31.44 -58.52
CA MET A 1 -34.82 -30.54 -57.35
C MET A 1 -36.13 -30.76 -56.62
N SER A 2 -36.08 -31.39 -55.44
CA SER A 2 -37.25 -31.70 -54.62
C SER A 2 -37.14 -30.96 -53.28
N PHE A 3 -38.19 -30.19 -53.00
CA PHE A 3 -38.46 -29.39 -51.81
C PHE A 3 -38.76 -30.30 -50.61
N GLN A 4 -37.74 -30.75 -49.86
CA GLN A 4 -37.98 -31.38 -48.55
C GLN A 4 -36.82 -31.19 -47.55
N ASP A 5 -36.02 -30.15 -47.74
CA ASP A 5 -34.94 -29.78 -46.84
C ASP A 5 -35.33 -28.49 -46.14
N LEU A 6 -35.98 -28.56 -44.96
CA LEU A 6 -36.15 -27.43 -44.01
C LEU A 6 -37.00 -27.75 -42.75
N GLU A 7 -36.85 -28.89 -42.06
CA GLU A 7 -37.47 -29.00 -40.72
C GLU A 7 -36.88 -30.01 -39.72
N ALA A 8 -35.55 -30.08 -39.60
CA ALA A 8 -34.92 -30.77 -38.47
C ALA A 8 -33.89 -29.88 -37.78
N GLY A 9 -34.39 -28.98 -36.94
CA GLY A 9 -33.61 -28.17 -36.02
C GLY A 9 -32.88 -29.02 -34.98
N LYS A 10 -31.70 -29.55 -35.34
CA LYS A 10 -30.71 -30.02 -34.36
C LYS A 10 -30.02 -28.81 -33.75
N PRO A 11 -30.00 -28.63 -32.42
CA PRO A 11 -29.17 -27.59 -31.83
C PRO A 11 -27.70 -27.96 -32.04
N LEU A 12 -27.04 -27.22 -32.95
CA LEU A 12 -25.59 -27.23 -33.09
C LEU A 12 -25.00 -26.74 -31.76
N LYS A 13 -24.28 -27.63 -31.07
CA LYS A 13 -23.44 -27.26 -29.93
C LYS A 13 -22.45 -26.17 -30.40
N PRO A 14 -22.29 -25.06 -29.67
CA PRO A 14 -21.28 -24.08 -30.01
C PRO A 14 -19.88 -24.73 -29.91
N PRO A 15 -18.92 -24.32 -30.75
CA PRO A 15 -17.57 -24.86 -30.66
C PRO A 15 -17.00 -24.49 -29.29
N GLN A 16 -16.51 -25.48 -28.55
CA GLN A 16 -15.67 -25.28 -27.37
C GLN A 16 -14.38 -24.58 -27.81
N ARG A 17 -14.46 -23.26 -27.91
CA ARG A 17 -13.32 -22.36 -28.03
C ARG A 17 -13.18 -21.74 -26.66
N ASN A 18 -12.26 -22.26 -25.83
CA ASN A 18 -11.55 -21.55 -24.75
C ASN A 18 -10.85 -22.50 -23.77
N LEU A 19 -9.80 -23.21 -24.22
CA LEU A 19 -8.76 -23.73 -23.31
C LEU A 19 -7.36 -23.16 -23.59
N ILE A 20 -7.25 -22.25 -24.57
CA ILE A 20 -5.98 -21.63 -24.98
C ILE A 20 -5.84 -20.21 -24.40
N ASN A 21 -6.94 -19.57 -23.98
CA ASN A 21 -6.92 -18.18 -23.53
C ASN A 21 -6.42 -18.00 -22.09
N GLY A 22 -6.82 -18.89 -21.16
CA GLY A 22 -6.45 -18.81 -19.74
C GLY A 22 -4.92 -18.81 -19.48
N LYS A 23 -4.12 -19.35 -20.40
CA LYS A 23 -2.65 -19.40 -20.28
C LYS A 23 -1.95 -18.06 -20.56
N LYS A 24 -2.57 -17.15 -21.32
CA LYS A 24 -2.06 -15.77 -21.52
C LYS A 24 -2.61 -14.82 -20.47
N ASP A 25 -3.78 -15.14 -19.92
CA ASP A 25 -4.48 -14.32 -18.93
C ASP A 25 -3.69 -14.25 -17.60
N GLY A 26 -2.99 -15.32 -17.18
CA GLY A 26 -2.18 -15.35 -15.96
C GLY A 26 -0.99 -14.36 -15.94
N THR A 27 -0.10 -14.45 -16.93
CA THR A 27 1.06 -13.55 -17.09
C THR A 27 0.61 -12.08 -17.18
N GLN A 28 -0.48 -11.81 -17.90
CA GLN A 28 -1.04 -10.46 -18.01
C GLN A 28 -1.65 -9.97 -16.69
N ALA A 29 -2.33 -10.83 -15.94
CA ALA A 29 -2.89 -10.50 -14.63
C ALA A 29 -1.79 -10.15 -13.61
N VAL A 30 -0.65 -10.86 -13.64
CA VAL A 30 0.52 -10.55 -12.82
C VAL A 30 1.10 -9.17 -13.20
N ALA A 31 1.31 -8.92 -14.50
CA ALA A 31 1.81 -7.62 -14.97
C ALA A 31 0.89 -6.45 -14.55
N SER A 32 -0.43 -6.65 -14.65
CA SER A 32 -1.41 -5.67 -14.18
C SER A 32 -1.32 -5.45 -12.67
N GLY A 33 -1.18 -6.52 -11.88
CA GLY A 33 -1.00 -6.44 -10.44
C GLY A 33 0.23 -5.63 -10.06
N ILE A 34 1.38 -5.91 -10.67
CA ILE A 34 2.63 -5.16 -10.45
C ILE A 34 2.45 -3.67 -10.74
N PHE A 35 1.79 -3.33 -11.85
CA PHE A 35 1.53 -1.92 -12.20
C PHE A 35 0.62 -1.22 -11.18
N GLN A 36 -0.44 -1.90 -10.73
CA GLN A 36 -1.34 -1.37 -9.70
C GLN A 36 -0.60 -1.14 -8.38
N ILE A 37 0.25 -2.09 -7.97
CA ILE A 37 1.07 -1.95 -6.76
C ILE A 37 1.99 -0.75 -6.89
N ASN A 38 2.73 -0.61 -7.99
CA ASN A 38 3.63 0.53 -8.17
C ASN A 38 2.89 1.88 -8.08
N THR A 39 1.70 1.96 -8.70
CA THR A 39 0.85 3.16 -8.64
C THR A 39 0.37 3.46 -7.22
N ALA A 40 -0.07 2.42 -6.50
CA ALA A 40 -0.51 2.55 -5.12
C ALA A 40 0.65 2.92 -4.18
N VAL A 41 1.83 2.34 -4.36
CA VAL A 41 3.07 2.68 -3.62
C VAL A 41 3.47 4.14 -3.85
N SER A 42 3.42 4.62 -5.09
CA SER A 42 3.67 6.04 -5.41
C SER A 42 2.69 6.98 -4.69
N THR A 43 1.42 6.56 -4.58
CA THR A 43 0.39 7.31 -3.84
C THR A 43 0.67 7.28 -2.34
N PHE A 44 1.02 6.11 -1.80
CA PHE A 44 1.38 5.93 -0.39
C PHE A 44 2.58 6.79 0.00
N GLN A 45 3.65 6.81 -0.80
CA GLN A 45 4.81 7.68 -0.57
C GLN A 45 4.42 9.17 -0.47
N ARG A 46 3.51 9.65 -1.33
CA ARG A 46 3.03 11.04 -1.26
C ARG A 46 2.27 11.33 0.04
N LEU A 47 1.45 10.39 0.50
CA LEU A 47 0.73 10.52 1.78
C LEU A 47 1.71 10.54 2.95
N VAL A 48 2.68 9.61 2.97
CA VAL A 48 3.73 9.54 3.99
C VAL A 48 4.55 10.83 4.06
N ASN A 49 4.89 11.42 2.91
CA ASN A 49 5.62 12.70 2.87
C ASN A 49 4.83 13.90 3.40
N THR A 50 3.51 13.75 3.57
CA THR A 50 2.65 14.80 4.13
C THR A 50 2.49 14.66 5.64
N LEU A 51 2.80 13.49 6.22
CA LEU A 51 2.77 13.26 7.66
C LEU A 51 3.75 14.19 8.39
N GLY A 52 3.28 14.78 9.50
CA GLY A 52 4.06 15.75 10.28
C GLY A 52 4.21 17.13 9.63
N THR A 53 3.54 17.40 8.49
CA THR A 53 3.41 18.76 7.94
C THR A 53 2.11 19.41 8.42
N PRO A 54 1.90 20.73 8.23
CA PRO A 54 0.61 21.37 8.55
C PRO A 54 -0.59 20.83 7.76
N LYS A 55 -0.37 19.95 6.77
CA LYS A 55 -1.40 19.26 5.99
C LYS A 55 -1.69 17.85 6.52
N ASP A 56 -1.05 17.45 7.62
CA ASP A 56 -1.36 16.20 8.32
C ASP A 56 -2.74 16.34 8.99
N THR A 57 -3.73 15.61 8.47
CA THR A 57 -5.10 15.60 9.00
C THR A 57 -5.54 14.15 9.26
N PRO A 58 -6.51 13.91 10.15
CA PRO A 58 -7.05 12.57 10.40
C PRO A 58 -7.53 11.87 9.11
N GLU A 59 -8.15 12.61 8.18
CA GLU A 59 -8.61 12.06 6.90
C GLU A 59 -7.45 11.62 5.99
N LEU A 60 -6.33 12.36 6.03
CA LEU A 60 -5.12 11.97 5.30
C LEU A 60 -4.54 10.67 5.87
N ARG A 61 -4.57 10.51 7.19
CA ARG A 61 -4.08 9.32 7.89
C ARG A 61 -4.96 8.10 7.66
N ASP A 62 -6.28 8.26 7.72
CA ASP A 62 -7.23 7.21 7.32
C ASP A 62 -7.01 6.79 5.86
N LYS A 63 -6.80 7.75 4.96
CA LYS A 63 -6.45 7.45 3.56
C LYS A 63 -5.11 6.73 3.43
N LEU A 64 -4.11 7.10 4.23
CA LEU A 64 -2.81 6.44 4.27
C LEU A 64 -2.96 4.99 4.70
N HIS A 65 -3.70 4.73 5.79
CA HIS A 65 -4.02 3.41 6.30
C HIS A 65 -4.75 2.55 5.25
N LYS A 66 -5.83 3.07 4.65
CA LYS A 66 -6.57 2.39 3.56
C LYS A 66 -5.69 2.06 2.36
N THR A 67 -4.84 3.00 1.94
CA THR A 67 -3.90 2.79 0.84
C THR A 67 -2.91 1.67 1.17
N ARG A 68 -2.44 1.63 2.41
CA ARG A 68 -1.52 0.62 2.93
C ARG A 68 -2.16 -0.79 2.90
N LEU A 69 -3.38 -0.94 3.44
CA LEU A 69 -4.15 -2.19 3.37
C LEU A 69 -4.39 -2.65 1.94
N HIS A 70 -4.74 -1.71 1.04
CA HIS A 70 -4.95 -2.00 -0.36
C HIS A 70 -3.68 -2.53 -1.05
N ILE A 71 -2.52 -1.93 -0.79
CA ILE A 71 -1.23 -2.44 -1.30
C ILE A 71 -0.99 -3.87 -0.79
N GLY A 72 -1.19 -4.11 0.51
CA GLY A 72 -1.05 -5.45 1.09
C GLY A 72 -1.89 -6.51 0.38
N GLN A 73 -3.15 -6.20 0.06
CA GLN A 73 -4.02 -7.10 -0.71
C GLN A 73 -3.52 -7.31 -2.13
N LEU A 74 -3.14 -6.24 -2.84
CA LEU A 74 -2.61 -6.34 -4.21
C LEU A 74 -1.35 -7.20 -4.26
N VAL A 75 -0.48 -7.07 -3.26
CA VAL A 75 0.75 -7.85 -3.11
C VAL A 75 0.43 -9.34 -2.92
N LYS A 76 -0.51 -9.69 -2.03
CA LYS A 76 -0.97 -11.07 -1.81
C LYS A 76 -1.63 -11.67 -3.06
N ASP A 77 -2.48 -10.91 -3.74
CA ASP A 77 -3.15 -11.38 -4.96
C ASP A 77 -2.16 -11.58 -6.11
N THR A 78 -1.19 -10.66 -6.26
CA THR A 78 -0.19 -10.72 -7.31
C THR A 78 0.81 -11.85 -7.07
N SER A 79 1.19 -12.10 -5.81
CA SER A 79 2.07 -13.23 -5.47
C SER A 79 1.38 -14.58 -5.74
N ALA A 80 0.10 -14.72 -5.40
CA ALA A 80 -0.68 -15.93 -5.70
C ALA A 80 -0.77 -16.18 -7.21
N LYS A 81 -1.09 -15.14 -8.00
CA LYS A 81 -1.15 -15.23 -9.47
C LYS A 81 0.21 -15.56 -10.09
N LEU A 82 1.29 -15.00 -9.56
CA LEU A 82 2.66 -15.27 -10.03
C LEU A 82 3.04 -16.73 -9.76
N ARG A 83 2.65 -17.26 -8.60
CA ARG A 83 2.86 -18.68 -8.27
C ARG A 83 2.09 -19.60 -9.21
N GLU A 84 0.81 -19.33 -9.44
CA GLU A 84 -0.02 -20.09 -10.40
C GLU A 84 0.60 -20.06 -11.81
N ALA A 85 1.03 -18.87 -12.27
CA ALA A 85 1.70 -18.72 -13.57
C ALA A 85 2.97 -19.58 -13.66
N SER A 86 3.79 -19.61 -12.59
CA SER A 86 5.02 -20.40 -12.51
C SER A 86 4.78 -21.91 -12.44
N GLU A 87 3.76 -22.38 -11.72
CA GLU A 87 3.42 -23.80 -11.64
C GLU A 87 3.00 -24.37 -13.01
N THR A 88 2.24 -23.59 -13.80
CA THR A 88 1.86 -23.98 -15.17
C THR A 88 3.03 -24.08 -16.15
N ASP A 89 4.20 -23.48 -15.82
CA ASP A 89 5.40 -23.47 -16.65
C ASP A 89 6.25 -24.76 -16.56
N HIS A 90 5.94 -25.64 -15.61
CA HIS A 90 6.66 -26.91 -15.40
C HIS A 90 6.23 -28.03 -16.38
N GLY A 91 5.18 -27.81 -17.19
CA GLY A 91 4.80 -28.75 -18.26
C GLY A 91 5.86 -28.86 -19.36
N LYS A 92 6.06 -30.08 -19.90
CA LYS A 92 7.05 -30.36 -20.96
C LYS A 92 6.80 -29.62 -22.28
N ASP A 93 5.64 -28.95 -22.43
CA ASP A 93 5.16 -28.32 -23.67
C ASP A 93 5.04 -26.78 -23.57
N VAL A 94 5.73 -26.17 -22.59
CA VAL A 94 5.66 -24.72 -22.35
C VAL A 94 6.71 -23.99 -23.19
N ALA A 95 6.25 -23.03 -23.99
CA ALA A 95 7.11 -22.19 -24.82
C ALA A 95 8.18 -21.46 -23.98
N GLN A 96 9.44 -21.53 -24.39
CA GLN A 96 10.55 -20.87 -23.67
C GLN A 96 10.35 -19.35 -23.51
N SER A 97 9.62 -18.72 -24.42
CA SER A 97 9.25 -17.30 -24.33
C SER A 97 8.36 -16.98 -23.12
N LYS A 98 7.45 -17.88 -22.74
CA LYS A 98 6.59 -17.72 -21.55
C LYS A 98 7.44 -17.75 -20.26
N LYS A 99 8.32 -18.74 -20.15
CA LYS A 99 9.25 -18.88 -19.01
C LYS A 99 10.12 -17.64 -18.80
N ILE A 100 10.59 -17.03 -19.88
CA ILE A 100 11.39 -15.80 -19.80
C ILE A 100 10.51 -14.61 -19.36
N ALA A 101 9.27 -14.52 -19.85
CA ALA A 101 8.34 -13.46 -19.47
C ALA A 101 7.96 -13.56 -17.97
N ASP A 102 7.60 -14.75 -17.49
CA ASP A 102 7.22 -14.98 -16.10
C ASP A 102 8.41 -14.72 -15.15
N ALA A 103 9.62 -15.11 -15.55
CA ALA A 103 10.84 -14.81 -14.78
C ALA A 103 11.18 -13.31 -14.74
N LYS A 104 10.88 -12.58 -15.82
CA LYS A 104 11.00 -11.12 -15.82
C LYS A 104 9.97 -10.49 -14.87
N LEU A 105 8.72 -10.93 -14.92
CA LEU A 105 7.67 -10.43 -14.03
C LEU A 105 8.00 -10.70 -12.56
N ALA A 106 8.60 -11.84 -12.22
CA ALA A 106 9.05 -12.12 -10.86
C ALA A 106 10.10 -11.10 -10.38
N LYS A 107 11.06 -10.73 -11.24
CA LYS A 107 12.05 -9.68 -10.92
C LYS A 107 11.43 -8.28 -10.82
N ASP A 108 10.52 -7.95 -11.74
CA ASP A 108 9.82 -6.66 -11.71
C ASP A 108 8.97 -6.55 -10.43
N PHE A 109 8.32 -7.64 -10.02
CA PHE A 109 7.57 -7.70 -8.77
C PHE A 109 8.48 -7.56 -7.54
N GLU A 110 9.62 -8.25 -7.50
CA GLU A 110 10.63 -8.10 -6.45
C GLU A 110 11.09 -6.64 -6.31
N ALA A 111 11.34 -5.95 -7.43
CA ALA A 111 11.75 -4.55 -7.43
C ALA A 111 10.68 -3.64 -6.83
N VAL A 112 9.42 -3.83 -7.20
CA VAL A 112 8.30 -3.04 -6.65
C VAL A 112 8.09 -3.31 -5.16
N LEU A 113 8.25 -4.56 -4.69
CA LEU A 113 8.17 -4.87 -3.27
C LEU A 113 9.29 -4.21 -2.45
N LYS A 114 10.51 -4.09 -3.00
CA LYS A 114 11.61 -3.38 -2.31
C LYS A 114 11.29 -1.89 -2.16
N GLU A 115 10.71 -1.30 -3.19
CA GLU A 115 10.27 0.09 -3.14
C GLU A 115 9.15 0.28 -2.11
N TYR A 116 8.21 -0.67 -2.02
CA TYR A 116 7.18 -0.64 -1.00
C TYR A 116 7.74 -0.76 0.42
N GLN A 117 8.66 -1.69 0.68
CA GLN A 117 9.32 -1.82 1.98
C GLN A 117 10.04 -0.53 2.39
N LYS A 118 10.76 0.11 1.45
CA LYS A 118 11.38 1.40 1.71
C LYS A 118 10.34 2.45 2.11
N ALA A 119 9.19 2.49 1.43
CA ALA A 119 8.12 3.41 1.78
C ALA A 119 7.50 3.10 3.17
N GLN A 120 7.38 1.82 3.54
CA GLN A 120 6.93 1.40 4.87
C GLN A 120 7.89 1.86 5.98
N HIS A 121 9.21 1.71 5.80
CA HIS A 121 10.20 2.20 6.76
C HIS A 121 10.13 3.72 6.95
N ILE A 122 10.01 4.47 5.86
CA ILE A 122 9.84 5.94 5.94
C ILE A 122 8.53 6.29 6.67
N ALA A 123 7.46 5.52 6.46
CA ALA A 123 6.20 5.72 7.18
C ALA A 123 6.39 5.53 8.69
N ALA A 124 7.03 4.45 9.13
CA ALA A 124 7.34 4.20 10.54
C ALA A 124 8.21 5.32 11.16
N GLU A 125 9.24 5.78 10.45
CA GLU A 125 10.08 6.91 10.90
C GLU A 125 9.28 8.23 11.04
N ARG A 126 8.33 8.48 10.13
CA ARG A 126 7.49 9.70 10.15
C ARG A 126 6.39 9.64 11.20
N GLU A 127 5.87 8.46 11.47
CA GLU A 127 4.87 8.24 12.53
C GLU A 127 5.51 8.37 13.93
N THR A 128 6.78 7.96 14.10
CA THR A 128 7.51 8.10 15.37
C THR A 128 8.06 9.51 15.64
N SER A 129 8.32 10.33 14.61
CA SER A 129 8.91 11.67 14.74
C SER A 129 7.93 12.79 15.12
N TYR A 130 6.82 12.49 15.81
CA TYR A 130 5.82 13.49 16.18
C TYR A 130 6.39 14.52 17.18
N THR A 131 6.39 15.79 16.78
CA THR A 131 6.48 16.93 17.70
C THR A 131 5.10 17.58 17.77
N PRO A 132 4.47 17.72 18.95
CA PRO A 132 3.24 18.48 19.09
C PRO A 132 3.41 19.85 18.44
N PHE A 133 2.44 20.25 17.61
CA PHE A 133 2.42 21.61 17.10
C PHE A 133 2.13 22.53 18.28
N ASP A 134 3.10 23.38 18.63
CA ASP A 134 3.03 24.25 19.81
C ASP A 134 2.73 25.69 19.36
N PRO A 135 1.44 26.10 19.24
CA PRO A 135 1.09 27.45 18.83
C PRO A 135 1.54 28.50 19.87
N LYS A 136 1.87 28.09 21.10
CA LYS A 136 2.29 29.01 22.18
C LYS A 136 3.75 29.45 22.06
N ALA A 137 4.58 28.78 21.25
CA ALA A 137 5.97 29.20 21.02
C ALA A 137 6.10 30.57 20.30
N ASN A 138 5.04 31.05 19.63
CA ASN A 138 5.01 32.34 18.94
C ASN A 138 4.31 33.47 19.71
N LEU A 139 3.80 33.22 20.93
CA LEU A 139 3.08 34.24 21.72
C LEU A 139 3.80 34.63 23.01
N SER A 140 5.08 34.28 23.15
CA SER A 140 5.91 34.78 24.25
C SER A 140 6.46 36.17 23.91
N SER A 141 5.68 37.21 24.20
CA SER A 141 6.13 38.39 24.94
C SER A 141 5.09 39.50 24.84
N SER A 142 4.28 39.67 25.87
CA SER A 142 3.63 40.94 26.20
C SER A 142 3.27 40.89 27.68
N GLU A 143 4.27 41.14 28.53
CA GLU A 143 4.00 41.56 29.91
C GLU A 143 3.34 42.94 29.85
N VAL A 144 2.14 43.05 30.42
CA VAL A 144 1.49 44.34 30.69
C VAL A 144 1.28 44.47 32.19
N ASP A 145 2.11 45.32 32.78
CA ASP A 145 2.01 45.93 34.10
C ASP A 145 0.93 47.02 34.07
N ILE A 146 -0.20 46.84 34.77
CA ILE A 146 -1.11 47.95 35.14
C ILE A 146 -1.81 47.64 36.48
N GLY A 147 -1.76 48.59 37.42
CA GLY A 147 -2.38 48.50 38.75
C GLY A 147 -3.82 49.03 38.85
N TYR A 148 -4.50 48.54 39.90
CA TYR A 148 -5.79 48.92 40.52
C TYR A 148 -7.09 48.66 39.69
N ASP A 149 -7.84 47.56 39.93
CA ASP A 149 -9.01 47.48 40.84
C ASP A 149 -9.37 46.01 41.20
N ARG A 150 -9.22 45.65 42.48
CA ARG A 150 -8.83 44.30 42.91
C ARG A 150 -9.94 43.23 42.98
N SER A 151 -11.21 43.55 42.69
CA SER A 151 -12.33 42.62 42.98
C SER A 151 -13.10 42.12 41.74
N GLN A 152 -13.37 42.98 40.76
CA GLN A 152 -14.01 42.58 39.50
C GLN A 152 -13.00 41.96 38.53
N GLU A 153 -11.81 42.57 38.40
CA GLU A 153 -10.73 42.06 37.54
C GLU A 153 -10.24 40.68 37.99
N GLN A 154 -10.21 40.41 39.29
CA GLN A 154 -9.82 39.11 39.83
C GLN A 154 -10.83 38.00 39.45
N ARG A 155 -12.13 38.32 39.35
CA ARG A 155 -13.14 37.37 38.86
C ARG A 155 -12.99 37.11 37.36
N VAL A 156 -12.78 38.17 36.56
CA VAL A 156 -12.56 38.05 35.11
C VAL A 156 -11.28 37.26 34.81
N LEU A 157 -10.20 37.49 35.57
CA LEU A 157 -8.95 36.75 35.44
C LEU A 157 -9.10 35.27 35.84
N MET A 158 -9.85 34.96 36.91
CA MET A 158 -10.16 33.58 37.26
C MET A 158 -11.01 32.87 36.21
N GLU A 159 -11.97 33.58 35.61
CA GLU A 159 -12.79 33.07 34.52
C GLU A 159 -11.97 32.83 33.25
N ALA A 160 -11.08 33.77 32.89
CA ALA A 160 -10.13 33.63 31.79
C ALA A 160 -9.18 32.44 32.02
N ARG A 161 -8.63 32.28 33.23
CA ARG A 161 -7.80 31.13 33.59
C ARG A 161 -8.59 29.81 33.52
N ARG A 162 -9.86 29.81 33.91
CA ARG A 162 -10.72 28.63 33.81
C ARG A 162 -11.02 28.28 32.35
N GLN A 163 -11.28 29.27 31.50
CA GLN A 163 -11.42 29.07 30.05
C GLN A 163 -10.12 28.56 29.43
N GLU A 164 -8.97 29.10 29.82
CA GLU A 164 -7.65 28.63 29.37
C GLU A 164 -7.41 27.16 29.76
N VAL A 165 -7.75 26.77 31.00
CA VAL A 165 -7.64 25.38 31.45
C VAL A 165 -8.53 24.46 30.61
N VAL A 166 -9.75 24.86 30.26
CA VAL A 166 -10.65 24.06 29.41
C VAL A 166 -10.10 23.94 27.98
N LEU A 167 -9.52 25.00 27.43
CA LEU A 167 -8.88 24.96 26.11
C LEU A 167 -7.65 24.03 26.11
N LEU A 168 -6.83 24.11 27.14
CA LEU A 168 -5.70 23.20 27.35
C LEU A 168 -6.14 21.74 27.51
N ASP A 169 -7.21 21.48 28.25
CA ASP A 169 -7.75 20.12 28.43
C ASP A 169 -8.26 19.53 27.11
N ASN A 170 -8.95 20.34 26.30
CA ASN A 170 -9.37 19.95 24.95
C ASN A 170 -8.15 19.69 24.03
N GLU A 171 -7.10 20.50 24.13
CA GLU A 171 -5.85 20.33 23.37
C GLU A 171 -5.10 19.06 23.78
N ILE A 172 -5.02 18.78 25.09
CA ILE A 172 -4.44 17.54 25.63
C ILE A 172 -5.23 16.33 25.12
N SER A 173 -6.55 16.35 25.22
CA SER A 173 -7.41 15.27 24.75
C SER A 173 -7.26 15.03 23.25
N PHE A 174 -7.17 16.09 22.45
CA PHE A 174 -6.90 15.98 21.02
C PHE A 174 -5.52 15.36 20.74
N ASN A 175 -4.48 15.83 21.43
CA ASN A 175 -3.13 15.31 21.28
C ASN A 175 -3.02 13.83 21.69
N GLU A 176 -3.72 13.43 22.75
CA GLU A 176 -3.78 12.03 23.21
C GLU A 176 -4.42 11.13 22.15
N ALA A 177 -5.56 11.55 21.55
CA ALA A 177 -6.19 10.81 20.45
C ALA A 177 -5.27 10.70 19.23
N VAL A 178 -4.51 11.76 18.90
CA VAL A 178 -3.53 11.75 17.80
C VAL A 178 -2.37 10.80 18.06
N ILE A 179 -1.95 10.67 19.33
CA ILE A 179 -0.88 9.75 19.74
C ILE A 179 -1.36 8.31 19.66
N GLU A 180 -2.56 8.01 20.18
CA GLU A 180 -3.15 6.66 20.14
C GLU A 180 -3.32 6.16 18.70
N GLU A 181 -3.82 7.01 17.80
CA GLU A 181 -3.96 6.69 16.37
C GLU A 181 -2.60 6.38 15.71
N ARG A 182 -1.53 7.10 16.09
CA ARG A 182 -0.18 6.84 15.56
C ARG A 182 0.38 5.52 16.06
N GLU A 183 0.19 5.21 17.34
CA GLU A 183 0.67 3.94 17.92
C GLU A 183 0.03 2.74 17.20
N GLN A 184 -1.26 2.82 16.88
CA GLN A 184 -1.94 1.84 16.04
C GLN A 184 -1.32 1.79 14.64
N GLY A 185 -1.08 2.95 14.02
CA GLY A 185 -0.42 3.05 12.72
C GLY A 185 0.94 2.35 12.67
N ILE A 186 1.78 2.56 13.68
CA ILE A 186 3.12 1.95 13.79
C ILE A 186 3.00 0.42 13.89
N GLN A 187 2.14 -0.09 14.77
CA GLN A 187 1.96 -1.54 14.95
C GLN A 187 1.50 -2.23 13.67
N GLU A 188 0.62 -1.59 12.91
CA GLU A 188 0.17 -2.10 11.62
C GLU A 188 1.26 -2.07 10.55
N VAL A 189 2.09 -1.02 10.51
CA VAL A 189 3.23 -0.95 9.60
C VAL A 189 4.19 -2.09 9.88
N GLU A 190 4.54 -2.33 11.15
CA GLU A 190 5.41 -3.43 11.57
C GLU A 190 4.83 -4.81 11.19
N HIS A 191 3.52 -5.00 11.42
CA HIS A 191 2.84 -6.23 11.02
C HIS A 191 2.96 -6.49 9.51
N GLN A 192 2.70 -5.47 8.68
CA GLN A 192 2.76 -5.63 7.23
C GLN A 192 4.19 -5.77 6.69
N ILE A 193 5.19 -5.18 7.33
CA ILE A 193 6.60 -5.43 6.99
C ILE A 193 6.91 -6.92 7.14
N GLY A 194 6.39 -7.57 8.19
CA GLY A 194 6.45 -9.01 8.39
C GLY A 194 5.81 -9.80 7.24
N GLU A 195 4.58 -9.46 6.87
CA GLU A 195 3.87 -10.13 5.76
C GLU A 195 4.60 -10.00 4.42
N VAL A 196 5.12 -8.82 4.11
CA VAL A 196 5.89 -8.58 2.87
C VAL A 196 7.20 -9.36 2.88
N ASN A 197 7.86 -9.49 4.04
CA ASN A 197 9.08 -10.28 4.19
C ASN A 197 8.84 -11.76 3.89
N ASP A 198 7.73 -12.32 4.36
CA ASP A 198 7.37 -13.71 4.04
C ASP A 198 7.15 -13.92 2.54
N ILE A 199 6.52 -12.95 1.86
CA ILE A 199 6.38 -12.98 0.40
C ILE A 199 7.74 -12.87 -0.30
N PHE A 200 8.70 -12.11 0.24
CA PHE A 200 10.07 -12.08 -0.29
C PHE A 200 10.76 -13.43 -0.22
N LYS A 201 10.58 -14.17 0.88
CA LYS A 201 11.14 -15.52 1.03
C LYS A 201 10.54 -16.46 -0.02
N ASP A 202 9.23 -16.39 -0.23
CA ASP A 202 8.53 -17.19 -1.24
C ASP A 202 8.99 -16.84 -2.66
N LEU A 203 9.19 -15.55 -2.95
CA LEU A 203 9.72 -15.09 -4.24
C LEU A 203 11.16 -15.52 -4.46
N ALA A 204 12.01 -15.52 -3.42
CA ALA A 204 13.39 -15.96 -3.55
C ALA A 204 13.46 -17.42 -4.01
N VAL A 205 12.57 -18.28 -3.53
CA VAL A 205 12.44 -19.66 -4.02
C VAL A 205 12.07 -19.65 -5.51
N LEU A 206 11.02 -18.93 -5.90
CA LEU A 206 10.55 -18.87 -7.30
C LEU A 206 11.58 -18.28 -8.28
N VAL A 207 12.33 -17.25 -7.88
CA VAL A 207 13.31 -16.57 -8.74
C VAL A 207 14.59 -17.40 -8.91
N ASN A 208 15.04 -18.11 -7.87
CA ASN A 208 16.23 -18.98 -7.96
C ASN A 208 16.03 -20.13 -8.96
N TYR A 209 14.84 -20.75 -8.98
CA TYR A 209 14.51 -21.79 -9.98
C TYR A 209 14.47 -21.24 -11.42
N GLN A 210 14.11 -19.97 -11.61
CA GLN A 210 14.00 -19.34 -12.93
C GLN A 210 15.31 -18.70 -13.42
N GLY A 211 16.20 -18.26 -12.51
CA GLY A 211 17.52 -17.70 -12.83
C GLY A 211 18.42 -18.67 -13.60
N ASP A 212 18.36 -19.96 -13.26
CA ASP A 212 19.04 -21.03 -14.00
C ASP A 212 18.54 -21.17 -15.45
N ILE A 213 17.26 -20.90 -15.70
CA ILE A 213 16.64 -21.01 -17.02
C ILE A 213 17.06 -19.81 -17.90
N ILE A 214 17.04 -18.60 -17.35
CA ILE A 214 17.50 -17.38 -18.07
C ILE A 214 19.00 -17.50 -18.40
N GLY A 215 19.83 -17.94 -17.45
CA GLY A 215 21.27 -18.11 -17.66
C GLY A 215 21.60 -19.13 -18.76
N LYS A 216 20.84 -20.24 -18.83
CA LYS A 216 20.98 -21.26 -19.90
C LYS A 216 20.46 -20.76 -21.25
N SER A 217 19.41 -19.94 -21.29
CA SER A 217 18.86 -19.41 -22.54
C SER A 217 19.75 -18.33 -23.17
N LEU A 218 20.46 -17.51 -22.38
CA LEU A 218 21.44 -16.55 -22.91
C LEU A 218 22.69 -17.23 -23.48
N LYS A 219 23.11 -18.37 -22.92
CA LYS A 219 24.26 -19.13 -23.43
C LYS A 219 23.99 -19.86 -24.75
N ARG A 220 22.74 -20.12 -25.13
CA ARG A 220 22.38 -20.78 -26.41
C ARG A 220 22.31 -19.83 -27.62
N LYS A 221 22.52 -18.53 -27.43
CA LYS A 221 22.55 -17.51 -28.50
C LYS A 221 23.97 -17.00 -28.84
N LYS A 222 25.01 -17.62 -28.30
CA LYS A 222 26.41 -17.42 -28.69
C LYS A 222 26.96 -18.75 -29.20
#